data_AF-A0AAU4I8W3-F1
#
_entry.id   AF-A0AAU4I8W3-F1
#
_cell.length_a   1.000
_cell.length_b   1.000
_cell.length_c   1.000
_cell.angle_alpha   90.00
_cell.angle_beta   90.00
_cell.angle_gamma   90.00
#
_symmetry.space_group_name_H-M   'P 1'
#
loop_
_entity.id
_entity.type
_entity.pdbx_description
1 polymer ?
#
loop_
_entity_poly.entity_id
_entity_poly.type
_entity_poly.pdbx_seq_one_letter_code
_entity_poly.pdbx_strand_id
1 'polypeptide(L)'
;MSYGYEQLARTVKEVEELQSEAGLDRASVFNLRDLTFHTSIPEADILRLLDGELVESPRTAGAELARRIVFLRKTRLTVDKHTGSPRQYTTAEIAAGSGMTPQWHGKLLNHSTPNIWHGAGLAKFFGVPMEYFTQTPPEAVKRVLDSKVIPDLTAFLKSPSGAVRNRHAMQVQLRLGDKELSPNLETALIAFVDAITRDGSEP
;
A
#
# COMPACT_ATOMS: atom_id res chain seq x y z
N MET A 1 -6.35 19.74 18.25
CA MET A 1 -5.63 18.74 17.44
C MET A 1 -5.15 19.44 16.18
N SER A 2 -4.13 18.94 15.46
CA SER A 2 -3.78 19.58 14.18
C SER A 2 -4.87 19.28 13.13
N TYR A 3 -5.01 20.15 12.12
CA TYR A 3 -6.00 19.99 11.05
C TYR A 3 -5.97 18.58 10.41
N GLY A 4 -4.78 17.98 10.24
CA GLY A 4 -4.64 16.63 9.69
C GLY A 4 -5.31 15.54 10.53
N TYR A 5 -5.21 15.60 11.86
CA TYR A 5 -5.86 14.62 12.75
C TYR A 5 -7.38 14.75 12.73
N GLU A 6 -7.90 15.98 12.70
CA GLU A 6 -9.34 16.22 12.62
C GLU A 6 -9.93 15.72 11.30
N GLN A 7 -9.20 15.89 10.19
CA GLN A 7 -9.59 15.37 8.90
C GLN A 7 -9.52 13.84 8.85
N LEU A 8 -8.49 13.23 9.44
CA LEU A 8 -8.40 11.77 9.54
C LEU A 8 -9.56 11.20 10.37
N ALA A 9 -9.87 11.79 11.53
CA ALA A 9 -10.95 11.33 12.39
C ALA A 9 -12.31 11.33 11.68
N ARG A 10 -12.59 12.35 10.84
CA ARG A 10 -13.80 12.38 10.01
C ARG A 10 -13.83 11.24 8.99
N THR A 11 -12.73 11.02 8.28
CA THR A 11 -12.62 9.93 7.30
C THR A 11 -12.72 8.54 7.95
N VAL A 12 -12.13 8.34 9.14
CA VAL A 12 -12.27 7.08 9.89
C VAL A 12 -13.73 6.82 10.24
N LYS A 13 -14.45 7.85 10.72
CA LYS A 13 -15.87 7.73 11.04
C LYS A 13 -16.70 7.37 9.81
N GLU A 14 -16.44 7.98 8.66
CA GLU A 14 -17.10 7.64 7.39
C GLU A 14 -16.85 6.18 6.99
N VAL A 15 -15.61 5.70 7.12
CA VAL A 15 -15.27 4.30 6.85
C VAL A 15 -16.00 3.35 7.82
N GLU A 16 -16.10 3.70 9.10
CA GLU A 16 -16.84 2.91 10.11
C GLU A 16 -18.34 2.86 9.82
N GLU A 17 -18.94 3.95 9.35
CA GLU A 17 -20.34 4.01 8.93
C GLU A 17 -20.58 3.08 7.74
N LEU A 18 -19.74 3.14 6.69
CA LEU A 18 -19.80 2.25 5.53
C LEU A 18 -19.53 0.78 5.90
N GLN A 19 -18.57 0.54 6.79
CA GLN A 19 -18.25 -0.79 7.32
C GLN A 19 -19.45 -1.39 8.05
N SER A 20 -20.12 -0.59 8.89
CA SER A 20 -21.31 -1.00 9.62
C SER A 20 -22.47 -1.32 8.67
N GLU A 21 -22.68 -0.52 7.63
CA GLU A 21 -23.69 -0.78 6.59
C GLU A 21 -23.38 -2.08 5.82
N ALA A 22 -22.10 -2.34 5.56
CA ALA A 22 -21.63 -3.52 4.85
C ALA A 22 -21.64 -4.81 5.70
N GLY A 23 -21.85 -4.71 7.02
CA GLY A 23 -21.78 -5.85 7.94
C GLY A 23 -20.39 -6.50 8.02
N LEU A 24 -19.34 -5.73 7.74
CA LEU A 24 -17.95 -6.21 7.73
C LEU A 24 -17.28 -5.99 9.09
N ASP A 25 -16.27 -6.79 9.41
CA ASP A 25 -15.45 -6.58 10.60
C ASP A 25 -14.41 -5.49 10.37
N ARG A 26 -14.03 -4.77 11.44
CA ARG A 26 -13.04 -3.67 11.36
C ARG A 26 -11.71 -4.11 10.76
N ALA A 27 -11.25 -5.33 11.03
CA ALA A 27 -9.95 -5.82 10.58
C ALA A 27 -9.94 -6.18 9.07
N SER A 28 -11.10 -6.49 8.50
CA SER A 28 -11.26 -6.68 7.06
C SER A 28 -11.16 -5.36 6.27
N VAL A 29 -11.57 -4.24 6.89
CA VAL A 29 -11.57 -2.91 6.29
C VAL A 29 -10.24 -2.16 6.54
N PHE A 30 -9.81 -2.08 7.79
CA PHE A 30 -8.55 -1.45 8.17
C PHE A 30 -7.38 -2.45 8.12
N ASN A 31 -7.04 -2.88 6.91
CA ASN A 31 -5.89 -3.75 6.68
C ASN A 31 -4.57 -3.01 6.94
N LEU A 32 -4.04 -3.14 8.15
CA LEU A 32 -2.83 -2.45 8.59
C LEU A 32 -1.63 -2.68 7.67
N ARG A 33 -1.45 -3.89 7.14
CA ARG A 33 -0.37 -4.21 6.20
C ARG A 33 -0.46 -3.39 4.92
N ASP A 34 -1.66 -3.24 4.39
CA ASP A 34 -1.89 -2.47 3.16
C ASP A 34 -1.74 -0.96 3.42
N LEU A 35 -2.26 -0.48 4.54
CA LEU A 35 -2.05 0.90 4.99
C LEU A 35 -0.56 1.19 5.18
N THR A 36 0.21 0.30 5.81
CA THR A 36 1.67 0.41 5.95
C THR A 36 2.34 0.45 4.57
N PHE A 37 1.97 -0.45 3.66
CA PHE A 37 2.50 -0.49 2.31
C PHE A 37 2.27 0.81 1.53
N HIS A 38 1.11 1.46 1.73
CA HIS A 38 0.72 2.68 1.03
C HIS A 38 1.09 4.00 1.75
N THR A 39 1.61 3.95 2.97
CA THR A 39 1.98 5.14 3.76
C THR A 39 3.42 5.15 4.27
N SER A 40 4.14 4.02 4.23
CA SER A 40 5.36 3.78 5.01
C SER A 40 5.18 3.83 6.53
N ILE A 41 3.98 3.97 7.07
CA ILE A 41 3.79 4.12 8.53
C ILE A 41 3.76 2.71 9.18
N PRO A 42 4.46 2.48 10.30
CA PRO A 42 4.39 1.21 11.02
C PRO A 42 2.95 0.86 11.44
N GLU A 43 2.61 -0.44 11.46
CA GLU A 43 1.26 -0.89 11.83
C GLU A 43 0.80 -0.38 13.21
N ALA A 44 1.72 -0.32 14.18
CA ALA A 44 1.44 0.21 15.51
C ALA A 44 1.04 1.69 15.48
N ASP A 45 1.74 2.50 14.67
CA ASP A 45 1.41 3.93 14.53
C ASP A 45 0.14 4.13 13.70
N ILE A 46 -0.16 3.25 12.74
CA ILE A 46 -1.44 3.28 12.02
C ILE A 46 -2.59 3.00 12.96
N LEU A 47 -2.50 1.98 13.82
CA LEU A 47 -3.53 1.70 14.82
C LEU A 47 -3.79 2.93 15.70
N ARG A 48 -2.72 3.51 16.25
CA ARG A 48 -2.81 4.73 17.06
C ARG A 48 -3.48 5.88 16.30
N LEU A 49 -3.10 6.11 15.03
CA LEU A 49 -3.73 7.12 14.18
C LEU A 49 -5.22 6.86 13.93
N LEU A 50 -5.61 5.61 13.70
CA LEU A 50 -7.01 5.21 13.51
C LEU A 50 -7.83 5.37 14.79
N ASP A 51 -7.20 5.21 15.95
CA ASP A 51 -7.81 5.43 17.27
C ASP A 51 -7.77 6.92 17.70
N GLY A 52 -7.29 7.81 16.82
CA GLY A 52 -7.23 9.25 17.07
C GLY A 52 -6.07 9.70 17.96
N GLU A 53 -5.11 8.81 18.24
CA GLU A 53 -3.94 9.12 19.05
C GLU A 53 -2.84 9.83 18.26
N LEU A 54 -2.06 10.65 18.97
CA LEU A 54 -0.89 11.32 18.42
C LEU A 54 0.27 10.34 18.23
N VAL A 55 0.88 10.36 17.04
CA VAL A 55 2.13 9.63 16.74
C VAL A 55 3.31 10.57 16.67
N GLU A 56 4.50 10.05 16.98
CA GLU A 56 5.73 10.83 16.90
C GLU A 56 6.01 11.24 15.46
N SER A 57 6.36 12.50 15.27
CA SER A 57 6.81 13.00 13.97
C SER A 57 8.34 12.92 13.86
N PRO A 58 8.87 12.58 12.68
CA PRO A 58 10.31 12.58 12.44
C PRO A 58 10.93 13.94 12.75
N ARG A 59 12.13 13.94 13.33
CA ARG A 59 12.82 15.17 13.76
C ARG A 59 13.13 16.14 12.61
N THR A 60 13.30 15.64 11.38
CA THR A 60 13.54 16.47 10.20
C THR A 60 12.87 15.89 8.96
N ALA A 61 12.48 16.77 8.03
CA ALA A 61 11.91 16.36 6.73
C ALA A 61 12.87 15.48 5.91
N GLY A 62 14.18 15.74 6.00
CA GLY A 62 15.21 14.92 5.33
C GLY A 62 15.28 13.49 5.87
N ALA A 63 15.20 13.32 7.19
CA ALA A 63 15.17 11.99 7.81
C ALA A 63 13.92 11.21 7.41
N GLU A 64 12.77 11.87 7.33
CA GLU A 64 11.53 11.25 6.90
C GLU A 64 11.56 10.80 5.44
N LEU A 65 12.07 11.66 4.55
CA LEU A 65 12.23 11.32 3.14
C LEU A 65 13.14 10.11 2.96
N ALA A 66 14.29 10.07 3.65
CA ALA A 66 15.20 8.94 3.62
C ALA A 66 14.52 7.64 4.12
N ARG A 67 13.79 7.71 5.24
CA ARG A 67 13.03 6.59 5.78
C ARG A 67 12.00 6.04 4.79
N ARG A 68 11.21 6.92 4.16
CA ARG A 68 10.23 6.56 3.11
C ARG A 68 10.89 5.89 1.91
N ILE A 69 12.02 6.40 1.44
CA ILE A 69 12.75 5.80 0.31
C ILE A 69 13.30 4.42 0.67
N VAL A 70 13.85 4.24 1.88
CA VAL A 70 14.28 2.92 2.37
C VAL A 70 13.11 1.94 2.43
N PHE A 71 11.95 2.38 2.91
CA PHE A 71 10.74 1.57 2.94
C PHE A 71 10.30 1.16 1.52
N LEU A 72 10.25 2.11 0.59
CA LEU A 72 9.88 1.83 -0.80
C LEU A 72 10.85 0.83 -1.46
N ARG A 73 12.16 0.93 -1.21
CA ARG A 73 13.13 -0.06 -1.73
C ARG A 73 12.91 -1.46 -1.19
N LYS A 74 12.50 -1.59 0.08
CA LYS A 74 12.22 -2.88 0.73
C LYS A 74 10.90 -3.50 0.26
N THR A 75 9.93 -2.69 -0.12
CA THR A 75 8.56 -3.15 -0.41
C THR A 75 8.21 -3.18 -1.90
N ARG A 76 8.86 -2.36 -2.72
CA ARG A 76 8.72 -2.32 -4.18
C ARG A 76 9.92 -3.02 -4.79
N LEU A 77 9.86 -4.35 -4.82
CA LEU A 77 10.92 -5.18 -5.36
C LEU A 77 10.86 -5.21 -6.89
N THR A 78 12.03 -5.30 -7.51
CA THR A 78 12.19 -5.62 -8.92
C THR A 78 12.60 -7.09 -9.09
N VAL A 79 12.64 -7.57 -10.32
CA VAL A 79 13.05 -8.94 -10.63
C VAL A 79 14.49 -8.93 -11.14
N ASP A 80 15.32 -9.80 -10.57
CA ASP A 80 16.66 -10.01 -11.06
C ASP A 80 16.64 -10.70 -12.44
N LYS A 81 17.32 -10.11 -13.43
CA LYS A 81 17.26 -10.57 -14.82
C LYS A 81 17.97 -11.91 -15.06
N HIS A 82 18.88 -12.30 -14.16
CA HIS A 82 19.66 -13.53 -14.29
C HIS A 82 19.02 -14.69 -13.52
N THR A 83 18.53 -14.41 -12.31
CA THR A 83 17.98 -15.42 -11.39
C THR A 83 16.46 -15.47 -11.38
N GLY A 84 15.77 -14.48 -11.94
CA GLY A 84 14.30 -14.36 -11.89
C GLY A 84 13.74 -14.07 -10.50
N SER A 85 14.60 -13.86 -9.50
CA SER A 85 14.20 -13.73 -8.10
C SER A 85 13.90 -12.27 -7.72
N PRO A 86 13.00 -12.00 -6.75
CA PRO A 86 12.75 -10.66 -6.26
C PRO A 86 14.01 -10.06 -5.61
N ARG A 87 14.32 -8.80 -5.94
CA ARG A 87 15.41 -8.02 -5.30
C ARG A 87 15.04 -6.55 -5.15
N GLN A 88 15.76 -5.86 -4.28
CA GLN A 88 15.60 -4.40 -4.13
C GLN A 88 16.23 -3.65 -5.31
N TYR A 89 15.68 -2.47 -5.60
CA TYR A 89 16.33 -1.52 -6.51
C TYR A 89 17.67 -1.06 -5.94
N THR A 90 18.67 -1.02 -6.81
CA THR A 90 19.97 -0.40 -6.53
C THR A 90 19.82 1.12 -6.55
N THR A 91 20.75 1.80 -5.88
CA THR A 91 20.84 3.26 -5.88
C THR A 91 20.95 3.82 -7.30
N ALA A 92 21.73 3.17 -8.16
CA ALA A 92 21.93 3.59 -9.55
C ALA A 92 20.63 3.49 -10.38
N GLU A 93 19.86 2.40 -10.19
CA GLU A 93 18.58 2.22 -10.88
C GLU A 93 17.55 3.28 -10.48
N ILE A 94 17.48 3.61 -9.18
CA ILE A 94 16.57 4.65 -8.69
C ILE A 94 16.99 6.00 -9.25
N ALA A 95 18.27 6.35 -9.20
CA ALA A 95 18.76 7.63 -9.74
C ALA A 95 18.46 7.75 -11.24
N ALA A 96 18.78 6.72 -12.03
CA ALA A 96 18.50 6.69 -13.46
C ALA A 96 16.99 6.79 -13.76
N GLY A 97 16.16 6.02 -13.05
CA GLY A 97 14.72 5.97 -13.27
C GLY A 97 13.94 7.18 -12.76
N SER A 98 14.51 7.95 -11.84
CA SER A 98 13.91 9.18 -11.30
C SER A 98 14.44 10.46 -11.96
N GLY A 99 15.39 10.35 -12.89
CA GLY A 99 16.01 11.50 -13.55
C GLY A 99 16.96 12.29 -12.64
N MET A 100 17.50 11.66 -11.60
CA MET A 100 18.39 12.27 -10.61
C MET A 100 19.86 11.97 -10.90
N THR A 101 20.76 12.83 -10.41
CA THR A 101 22.20 12.57 -10.48
C THR A 101 22.62 11.51 -9.45
N PRO A 102 23.60 10.63 -9.74
CA PRO A 102 24.09 9.63 -8.78
C PRO A 102 24.62 10.24 -7.47
N GLN A 103 25.13 11.47 -7.53
CA GLN A 103 25.65 12.23 -6.39
C GLN A 103 24.55 12.66 -5.40
N TRP A 104 23.30 12.79 -5.86
CA TRP A 104 22.15 13.13 -5.03
C TRP A 104 21.80 12.00 -4.05
N HIS A 105 21.89 10.74 -4.49
CA HIS A 105 21.58 9.58 -3.66
C HIS A 105 22.61 9.34 -2.53
N GLY A 106 23.89 9.63 -2.76
CA GLY A 106 24.91 9.58 -1.70
C GLY A 106 24.67 10.62 -0.61
N LYS A 107 24.15 11.80 -0.98
CA LYS A 107 23.76 12.87 -0.03
C LYS A 107 22.46 12.59 0.71
N LEU A 108 21.51 11.91 0.05
CA LEU A 108 20.23 11.49 0.63
C LEU A 108 20.42 10.52 1.81
N LEU A 109 21.38 9.58 1.71
CA LEU A 109 21.70 8.64 2.78
C LEU A 109 22.57 9.27 3.88
N ASN A 110 23.28 10.35 3.59
CA ASN A 110 24.20 11.05 4.49
C ASN A 110 23.61 12.35 5.09
N HIS A 111 22.29 12.39 5.31
CA HIS A 111 21.58 13.44 6.07
C HIS A 111 21.71 14.89 5.56
N SER A 112 22.08 15.12 4.30
CA SER A 112 22.00 16.47 3.71
C SER A 112 20.59 16.69 3.16
N THR A 113 19.84 17.65 3.71
CA THR A 113 18.44 17.94 3.38
C THR A 113 18.25 18.02 1.86
N PRO A 114 17.60 17.03 1.22
CA PRO A 114 17.38 17.08 -0.21
C PRO A 114 16.38 18.21 -0.50
N ASN A 115 16.73 19.07 -1.43
CA ASN A 115 15.79 20.08 -1.91
C ASN A 115 14.58 19.34 -2.55
N ILE A 116 13.36 19.68 -2.10
CA ILE A 116 12.07 19.02 -2.41
C ILE A 116 11.80 18.87 -3.92
N TRP A 117 12.54 19.62 -4.74
CA TRP A 117 12.49 19.71 -6.21
C TRP A 117 12.68 18.40 -7.00
N HIS A 118 12.95 17.27 -6.35
CA HIS A 118 13.11 15.99 -7.03
C HIS A 118 12.02 14.95 -6.70
N GLY A 119 10.97 15.32 -5.97
CA GLY A 119 9.91 14.41 -5.53
C GLY A 119 9.11 13.76 -6.67
N ALA A 120 8.88 14.47 -7.78
CA ALA A 120 8.08 13.98 -8.90
C ALA A 120 8.71 12.76 -9.61
N GLY A 121 10.04 12.78 -9.80
CA GLY A 121 10.77 11.67 -10.43
C GLY A 121 10.72 10.40 -9.58
N LEU A 122 10.92 10.53 -8.27
CA LEU A 122 10.78 9.40 -7.33
C LEU A 122 9.36 8.88 -7.23
N ALA A 123 8.38 9.78 -7.17
CA ALA A 123 6.97 9.44 -7.12
C ALA A 123 6.58 8.57 -8.32
N LYS A 124 6.97 9.02 -9.53
CA LYS A 124 6.79 8.26 -10.76
C LYS A 124 7.54 6.92 -10.73
N PHE A 125 8.80 6.91 -10.33
CA PHE A 125 9.62 5.70 -10.29
C PHE A 125 9.03 4.60 -9.40
N PHE A 126 8.59 4.96 -8.19
CA PHE A 126 8.02 4.00 -7.24
C PHE A 126 6.52 3.76 -7.41
N GLY A 127 5.86 4.49 -8.31
CA GLY A 127 4.41 4.44 -8.49
C GLY A 127 3.67 4.87 -7.22
N VAL A 128 4.07 5.98 -6.63
CA VAL A 128 3.43 6.60 -5.45
C VAL A 128 3.02 8.03 -5.78
N PRO A 129 2.01 8.60 -5.09
CA PRO A 129 1.63 10.00 -5.29
C PRO A 129 2.76 10.95 -4.86
N MET A 130 2.80 12.17 -5.41
CA MET A 130 3.87 13.14 -5.11
C MET A 130 3.86 13.54 -3.63
N GLU A 131 2.66 13.68 -3.08
CA GLU A 131 2.36 14.02 -1.69
C GLU A 131 2.86 12.94 -0.72
N TYR A 132 3.15 11.73 -1.22
CA TYR A 132 3.70 10.64 -0.42
C TYR A 132 4.97 11.03 0.31
N PHE A 133 5.75 12.01 -0.17
CA PHE A 133 7.00 12.41 0.47
C PHE A 133 6.86 13.59 1.44
N THR A 134 5.73 14.28 1.42
CA THR A 134 5.53 15.53 2.18
C THR A 134 4.41 15.44 3.21
N GLN A 135 3.45 14.53 3.02
CA GLN A 135 2.32 14.36 3.93
C GLN A 135 2.78 14.00 5.35
N THR A 136 2.10 14.58 6.33
CA THR A 136 2.16 14.14 7.73
C THR A 136 1.54 12.74 7.88
N PRO A 137 1.82 12.02 8.99
CA PRO A 137 1.23 10.71 9.23
C PRO A 137 -0.31 10.66 9.09
N PRO A 138 -1.11 11.57 9.70
CA PRO A 138 -2.55 11.50 9.55
C PRO A 138 -3.04 11.79 8.12
N GLU A 139 -2.38 12.71 7.40
CA GLU A 139 -2.70 13.00 5.99
C GLU A 139 -2.42 11.81 5.07
N ALA A 140 -1.34 11.07 5.34
CA ALA A 140 -0.98 9.88 4.57
C ALA A 140 -2.00 8.75 4.77
N VAL A 141 -2.45 8.50 6.01
CA VAL A 141 -3.50 7.50 6.29
C VAL A 141 -4.81 7.92 5.63
N LYS A 142 -5.24 9.18 5.85
CA LYS A 142 -6.47 9.72 5.25
C LYS A 142 -6.51 9.51 3.73
N ARG A 143 -5.43 9.89 3.03
CA ARG A 143 -5.34 9.71 1.58
C ARG A 143 -5.60 8.27 1.15
N VAL A 144 -5.08 7.29 1.87
CA VAL A 144 -5.27 5.87 1.52
C VAL A 144 -6.71 5.45 1.79
N LEU A 145 -7.32 5.91 2.89
CA LEU A 145 -8.74 5.64 3.16
C LEU A 145 -9.64 6.23 2.06
N ASP A 146 -9.43 7.49 1.67
CA ASP A 146 -10.23 8.16 0.65
C ASP A 146 -10.07 7.53 -0.75
N SER A 147 -8.85 7.17 -1.14
CA SER A 147 -8.56 6.75 -2.51
C SER A 147 -8.71 5.26 -2.76
N LYS A 148 -8.84 4.45 -1.71
CA LYS A 148 -8.93 2.98 -1.80
C LYS A 148 -10.09 2.44 -0.98
N VAL A 149 -10.04 2.63 0.34
CA VAL A 149 -10.96 1.95 1.27
C VAL A 149 -12.41 2.39 1.07
N ILE A 150 -12.66 3.69 1.01
CA ILE A 150 -14.02 4.22 0.80
C ILE A 150 -14.59 3.79 -0.57
N PRO A 151 -13.85 3.93 -1.70
CA PRO A 151 -14.30 3.41 -2.99
C PRO A 151 -14.60 1.90 -2.97
N ASP A 152 -13.73 1.09 -2.37
CA ASP A 152 -13.89 -0.36 -2.30
C ASP A 152 -15.16 -0.75 -1.51
N LEU A 153 -15.39 -0.11 -0.36
CA LEU A 153 -16.61 -0.30 0.44
C LEU A 153 -17.87 0.18 -0.29
N THR A 154 -17.79 1.34 -0.95
CA THR A 154 -18.91 1.89 -1.71
C THR A 154 -19.28 0.97 -2.88
N ALA A 155 -18.28 0.40 -3.58
CA ALA A 155 -18.50 -0.55 -4.64
C ALA A 155 -19.14 -1.85 -4.11
N PHE A 156 -18.67 -2.35 -2.96
CA PHE A 156 -19.24 -3.51 -2.29
C PHE A 156 -20.73 -3.32 -1.96
N LEU A 157 -21.10 -2.18 -1.37
CA LEU A 157 -22.49 -1.86 -1.02
C LEU A 157 -23.41 -1.73 -2.24
N LYS A 158 -22.91 -1.17 -3.35
CA LYS A 158 -23.69 -1.00 -4.60
C LYS A 158 -23.95 -2.30 -5.36
N SER A 159 -23.17 -3.35 -5.11
CA SER A 159 -23.33 -4.64 -5.81
C SER A 159 -23.00 -5.83 -4.90
N PRO A 160 -23.90 -6.17 -3.96
CA PRO A 160 -23.66 -7.23 -2.97
C PRO A 160 -23.53 -8.65 -3.58
N SER A 161 -23.93 -8.84 -4.85
CA SER A 161 -24.09 -10.16 -5.49
C SER A 161 -22.94 -10.60 -6.41
N GLY A 162 -21.80 -9.90 -6.43
CA GLY A 162 -20.60 -10.30 -7.20
C GLY A 162 -19.64 -11.16 -6.38
N ALA A 163 -20.12 -12.29 -5.86
CA ALA A 163 -19.39 -13.12 -4.91
C ALA A 163 -18.24 -13.94 -5.55
N VAL A 164 -16.99 -13.53 -5.31
CA VAL A 164 -15.87 -14.48 -5.12
C VAL A 164 -15.17 -14.15 -3.80
N ARG A 165 -15.11 -15.16 -2.92
CA ARG A 165 -15.32 -15.08 -1.46
C ARG A 165 -14.08 -15.26 -0.57
N ASN A 166 -12.90 -14.72 -0.90
CA ASN A 166 -11.80 -14.62 0.08
C ASN A 166 -10.82 -13.50 -0.30
N ARG A 167 -10.23 -12.82 0.70
CA ARG A 167 -9.14 -11.84 0.56
C ARG A 167 -8.02 -12.29 -0.38
N HIS A 168 -7.70 -13.58 -0.39
CA HIS A 168 -6.71 -14.16 -1.30
C HIS A 168 -7.22 -14.32 -2.73
N ALA A 169 -8.51 -14.60 -2.93
CA ALA A 169 -9.14 -14.61 -4.25
C ALA A 169 -9.17 -13.21 -4.88
N MET A 170 -9.41 -12.17 -4.07
CA MET A 170 -9.31 -10.77 -4.51
C MET A 170 -7.87 -10.41 -4.92
N GLN A 171 -6.85 -10.86 -4.18
CA GLN A 171 -5.44 -10.66 -4.55
C GLN A 171 -5.04 -11.42 -5.82
N VAL A 172 -5.58 -12.62 -6.02
CA VAL A 172 -5.38 -13.39 -7.26
C VAL A 172 -6.03 -12.66 -8.44
N GLN A 173 -7.27 -12.20 -8.29
CA GLN A 173 -8.00 -11.47 -9.33
C GLN A 173 -7.32 -10.14 -9.69
N LEU A 174 -6.85 -9.38 -8.70
CA LEU A 174 -6.07 -8.15 -8.93
C LEU A 174 -4.74 -8.39 -9.65
N ARG A 175 -4.12 -9.58 -9.48
CA ARG A 175 -2.86 -9.94 -10.16
C ARG A 175 -3.07 -10.54 -11.55
N LEU A 176 -4.18 -11.23 -11.76
CA LEU A 176 -4.53 -11.81 -13.07
C LEU A 176 -5.12 -10.77 -14.02
N GLY A 177 -5.86 -9.78 -13.52
CA GLY A 177 -6.57 -8.80 -14.37
C GLY A 177 -7.57 -9.49 -15.30
N ASP A 178 -7.79 -8.93 -16.49
CA ASP A 178 -8.67 -9.49 -17.54
C ASP A 178 -7.95 -10.47 -18.48
N LYS A 179 -6.86 -11.12 -18.03
CA LYS A 179 -6.14 -12.05 -18.89
C LYS A 179 -6.92 -13.35 -19.08
N GLU A 180 -7.21 -13.68 -20.33
CA GLU A 180 -7.63 -15.02 -20.71
C GLU A 180 -6.50 -16.01 -20.39
N LEU A 181 -6.81 -16.96 -19.51
CA LEU A 181 -5.90 -18.05 -19.18
C LEU A 181 -5.88 -19.04 -20.34
N SER A 182 -4.69 -19.58 -20.66
CA SER A 182 -4.64 -20.71 -21.58
C SER A 182 -5.39 -21.90 -20.97
N PRO A 183 -6.07 -22.75 -21.76
CA PRO A 183 -6.88 -23.87 -21.26
C PRO A 183 -6.15 -24.80 -20.27
N ASN A 184 -4.84 -25.00 -20.46
CA ASN A 184 -4.01 -25.82 -19.58
C ASN A 184 -3.84 -25.20 -18.18
N LEU A 185 -3.73 -23.87 -18.10
CA LEU A 185 -3.57 -23.15 -16.84
C LEU A 185 -4.89 -23.06 -16.08
N GLU A 186 -5.99 -22.89 -16.80
CA GLU A 186 -7.34 -22.93 -16.26
C GLU A 186 -7.66 -24.31 -15.65
N THR A 187 -7.34 -25.38 -16.39
CA THR A 187 -7.49 -26.76 -15.90
C THR A 187 -6.64 -27.03 -14.64
N ALA A 188 -5.40 -26.54 -14.61
CA ALA A 188 -4.53 -26.67 -13.44
C ALA A 188 -5.04 -25.89 -12.22
N LEU A 189 -5.61 -24.70 -12.45
CA LEU A 189 -6.20 -23.88 -11.39
C LEU A 189 -7.46 -24.53 -10.81
N ILE A 190 -8.33 -25.08 -11.67
CA ILE A 190 -9.52 -25.83 -11.24
C ILE A 190 -9.11 -27.05 -10.43
N ALA A 191 -8.16 -27.85 -10.90
CA ALA A 191 -7.67 -29.03 -10.19
C ALA A 191 -7.08 -28.69 -8.80
N PHE A 192 -6.39 -27.55 -8.69
CA PHE A 192 -5.88 -27.07 -7.41
C PHE A 192 -7.02 -26.66 -6.45
N VAL A 193 -8.04 -25.97 -6.94
CA VAL A 193 -9.22 -25.60 -6.14
C VAL A 193 -10.00 -26.84 -5.68
N ASP A 194 -10.16 -27.83 -6.55
CA ASP A 194 -10.84 -29.09 -6.22
C ASP A 194 -10.08 -29.93 -5.18
N ALA A 195 -8.75 -29.86 -5.16
CA ALA A 195 -7.93 -30.51 -4.14
C ALA A 195 -8.15 -29.89 -2.75
N ILE A 196 -8.24 -28.56 -2.66
CA ILE A 196 -8.43 -27.83 -1.40
C ILE A 196 -9.82 -28.08 -0.81
N THR A 197 -10.85 -28.22 -1.66
CA THR A 197 -12.23 -28.45 -1.18
C THR A 197 -12.46 -29.87 -0.67
N ARG A 198 -11.62 -30.83 -1.08
CA ARG A 198 -11.65 -32.21 -0.57
C ARG A 198 -10.97 -32.38 0.79
N ASP A 199 -9.87 -31.68 1.05
CA ASP A 199 -9.15 -31.73 2.34
C ASP A 199 -9.93 -31.11 3.52
N GLY A 200 -10.93 -30.27 3.25
CA GLY A 200 -11.81 -29.68 4.28
C GLY A 200 -13.01 -30.54 4.67
N SER A 201 -13.14 -31.74 4.09
CA SER A 201 -14.29 -32.64 4.26
C SER A 201 -13.85 -34.02 4.78
N GLU A 202 -13.14 -34.07 5.91
CA GLU A 202 -13.06 -35.29 6.73
C GLU A 202 -13.73 -35.03 8.10
N PRO A 203 -14.64 -35.91 8.55
CA PRO A 203 -15.34 -35.78 9.84
C PRO A 203 -14.46 -36.06 11.05
#